data_AF-A0AA88X4N7-F1
#
_entry.id   AF-A0AA88X4N7-F1
#
_cell.length_a   1.000
_cell.length_b   1.000
_cell.length_c   1.000
_cell.angle_alpha   90.00
_cell.angle_beta   90.00
_cell.angle_gamma   90.00
#
_symmetry.space_group_name_H-M   'P 1'
#
loop_
_entity.id
_entity.type
_entity.pdbx_description
1 polymer ?
#
loop_
_entity_poly.entity_id
_entity_poly.type
_entity_poly.pdbx_seq_one_letter_code
_entity_poly.pdbx_strand_id
1 'polypeptide(L)'
;MNVEDFLDWSVEPENFFEFHEIPMEKQVTLVAYKLKGGAQAWWKNLQINRERQGKLPIRDWNWMKRELRSRFLLPDHEQILFGLYENCKQGFKSVEEYTTEFHRLSSRNNLSETEPQ
;
A
#
# COMPACT_ATOMS: atom_id res chain seq x y z
N MET A 1 -8.41 -8.34 0.98
CA MET A 1 -7.67 -7.07 1.07
C MET A 1 -8.14 -6.23 -0.09
N ASN A 2 -8.91 -5.19 0.18
CA ASN A 2 -9.29 -4.21 -0.83
C ASN A 2 -8.09 -3.26 -1.11
N VAL A 3 -8.24 -2.35 -2.07
CA VAL A 3 -7.17 -1.39 -2.43
C VAL A 3 -6.74 -0.54 -1.24
N GLU A 4 -7.71 -0.09 -0.44
CA GLU A 4 -7.48 0.78 0.71
C GLU A 4 -6.72 0.07 1.84
N ASP A 5 -7.10 -1.18 2.15
CA ASP A 5 -6.42 -2.02 3.14
C ASP A 5 -4.94 -2.22 2.76
N PHE A 6 -4.64 -2.41 1.47
CA PHE A 6 -3.27 -2.57 1.00
C PHE A 6 -2.48 -1.27 1.14
N LEU A 7 -3.09 -0.12 0.79
CA LEU A 7 -2.45 1.18 0.91
C LEU A 7 -2.11 1.48 2.36
N ASP A 8 -3.04 1.27 3.29
CA ASP A 8 -2.82 1.46 4.73
C ASP A 8 -1.72 0.53 5.25
N TRP A 9 -1.82 -0.76 4.90
CA TRP A 9 -0.78 -1.72 5.25
C TRP A 9 0.59 -1.35 4.65
N SER A 10 0.66 -0.68 3.49
CA SER A 10 1.93 -0.30 2.88
C SER A 10 2.65 0.85 3.60
N VAL A 11 1.91 1.64 4.39
CA VAL A 11 2.42 2.76 5.19
C VAL A 11 2.84 2.30 6.59
N GLU A 12 2.18 1.29 7.15
CA GLU A 12 2.48 0.79 8.51
C GLU A 12 3.96 0.39 8.71
N PRO A 13 4.61 -0.39 7.81
CA PRO A 13 6.04 -0.67 7.91
C PRO A 13 6.91 0.58 7.84
N GLU A 14 6.53 1.59 7.05
CA GLU A 14 7.31 2.82 6.89
C GLU A 14 7.32 3.62 8.19
N ASN A 15 6.15 3.83 8.78
CA ASN A 15 6.03 4.46 10.09
C ASN A 15 6.79 3.66 11.16
N PHE A 16 6.74 2.33 11.11
CA PHE A 16 7.48 1.48 12.02
C PHE A 16 9.00 1.63 11.84
N PHE A 17 9.49 1.72 10.60
CA PHE A 17 10.92 1.91 10.33
C PHE A 17 11.42 3.27 10.78
N GLU A 18 10.64 4.31 10.54
CA GLU A 18 10.97 5.68 10.97
C GLU A 18 10.97 5.79 12.49
N PHE A 19 9.90 5.35 13.15
CA PHE A 19 9.75 5.47 14.60
C PHE A 19 10.79 4.67 15.38
N HIS A 20 11.19 3.50 14.88
CA HIS A 20 12.18 2.64 15.54
C HIS A 20 13.59 2.75 14.94
N GLU A 21 13.83 3.72 14.05
CA GLU A 21 15.11 3.95 13.38
C GLU A 21 15.71 2.66 12.79
N ILE A 22 14.87 1.87 12.13
CA ILE A 22 15.25 0.55 11.63
C ILE A 22 16.24 0.69 10.46
N PRO A 23 17.45 0.09 10.56
CA PRO A 23 18.42 0.12 9.48
C PRO A 23 17.87 -0.51 8.20
N MET A 24 18.19 0.10 7.05
CA MET A 24 17.67 -0.30 5.73
C MET A 24 17.86 -1.81 5.46
N GLU A 25 19.00 -2.37 5.85
CA GLU A 25 19.34 -3.77 5.67
C GLU A 25 18.46 -4.76 6.44
N LYS A 26 17.72 -4.29 7.47
CA LYS A 26 16.80 -5.11 8.27
C LYS A 26 15.34 -4.99 7.82
N GLN A 27 15.00 -3.92 7.10
CA GLN A 27 13.62 -3.58 6.76
C GLN A 27 12.91 -4.70 5.99
N VAL A 28 13.54 -5.20 4.92
CA VAL A 28 12.98 -6.28 4.10
C VAL A 28 12.75 -7.57 4.91
N THR A 29 13.70 -7.94 5.77
CA THR A 29 13.57 -9.14 6.61
C THR A 29 12.39 -9.02 7.58
N LEU A 30 12.19 -7.84 8.16
CA LEU A 30 11.09 -7.57 9.07
C LEU A 30 9.73 -7.60 8.37
N VAL A 31 9.59 -6.98 7.18
CA VAL A 31 8.33 -7.07 6.43
C VAL A 31 8.07 -8.49 5.97
N ALA A 32 9.09 -9.19 5.47
CA ALA A 32 8.97 -10.57 5.03
C ALA A 32 8.47 -11.50 6.17
N TYR A 33 8.85 -11.22 7.41
CA TYR A 33 8.34 -11.92 8.60
C TYR A 33 6.86 -11.59 8.91
N LYS A 34 6.45 -10.32 8.70
CA LYS A 34 5.05 -9.89 8.86
C LYS A 34 4.12 -10.45 7.80
N LEU A 35 4.59 -10.75 6.58
CA LEU A 35 3.76 -11.35 5.52
C LEU A 35 3.12 -12.67 5.98
N LYS A 36 1.84 -12.86 5.64
CA LYS A 36 1.07 -14.07 5.97
C LYS A 36 0.43 -14.68 4.72
N GLY A 37 0.09 -15.97 4.81
CA GLY A 37 -0.65 -16.70 3.78
C GLY A 37 0.00 -16.63 2.39
N GLY A 38 -0.81 -16.33 1.37
CA GLY A 38 -0.36 -16.28 -0.03
C GLY A 38 0.75 -15.26 -0.30
N ALA A 39 0.77 -14.13 0.43
CA ALA A 39 1.82 -13.13 0.27
C ALA A 39 3.19 -13.63 0.74
N GLN A 40 3.22 -14.37 1.86
CA GLN A 40 4.45 -14.98 2.36
C GLN A 40 4.98 -16.03 1.38
N ALA A 41 4.12 -16.89 0.86
CA ALA A 41 4.49 -17.92 -0.12
C ALA A 41 5.02 -17.30 -1.42
N TRP A 42 4.33 -16.27 -1.92
CA TRP A 42 4.77 -15.53 -3.10
C TRP A 42 6.13 -14.88 -2.91
N TRP A 43 6.36 -14.19 -1.78
CA TRP A 43 7.65 -13.52 -1.52
C TRP A 43 8.82 -14.51 -1.47
N LYS A 44 8.63 -15.66 -0.80
CA LYS A 44 9.63 -16.74 -0.78
C LYS A 44 9.94 -17.24 -2.19
N ASN A 45 8.92 -17.51 -3.00
CA ASN A 45 9.09 -17.97 -4.37
C ASN A 45 9.78 -16.93 -5.26
N LEU A 46 9.48 -15.65 -5.08
CA LEU A 46 10.15 -14.56 -5.79
C LEU A 46 11.66 -14.56 -5.52
N GLN A 47 12.07 -14.65 -4.25
CA GLN A 47 13.49 -14.69 -3.88
C GLN A 47 14.20 -15.94 -4.43
N ILE A 48 13.58 -17.12 -4.32
CA ILE A 48 14.11 -18.37 -4.88
C ILE A 48 14.28 -18.28 -6.40
N ASN A 49 13.28 -17.74 -7.10
CA ASN A 49 13.33 -17.60 -8.56
C ASN A 49 14.42 -16.63 -9.00
N ARG A 50 14.67 -15.56 -8.23
CA ARG A 50 15.78 -14.63 -8.49
C ARG A 50 17.13 -15.31 -8.33
N GLU A 51 17.31 -16.07 -7.25
CA GLU A 51 18.54 -16.84 -7.01
C GLU A 51 18.81 -17.84 -8.15
N ARG A 52 17.78 -18.59 -8.58
CA ARG A 52 17.87 -19.51 -9.73
C ARG A 52 18.25 -18.81 -11.04
N GLN A 53 17.89 -17.54 -11.19
CA GLN A 53 18.25 -16.71 -12.34
C GLN A 53 19.61 -16.02 -12.17
N GLY A 54 20.36 -16.31 -11.10
CA GLY A 54 21.64 -15.64 -10.80
C GLY A 54 21.49 -14.17 -10.40
N LYS A 55 20.27 -13.73 -10.05
CA LYS A 55 19.99 -12.34 -9.65
C LYS A 55 20.18 -12.17 -8.15
N LEU A 56 20.63 -10.99 -7.74
CA LEU A 56 20.76 -10.64 -6.33
C LEU A 56 19.38 -10.67 -5.63
N PRO A 57 19.33 -11.10 -4.35
CA PRO A 57 18.12 -11.06 -3.55
C PRO A 57 17.67 -9.61 -3.34
N ILE A 58 16.36 -9.41 -3.24
CA ILE A 58 15.82 -8.07 -2.93
C ILE A 58 16.09 -7.81 -1.44
N ARG A 59 16.89 -6.78 -1.15
CA ARG A 59 17.23 -6.32 0.21
C ARG A 59 16.81 -4.87 0.48
N ASP A 60 16.37 -4.18 -0.56
CA ASP A 60 15.88 -2.82 -0.49
C ASP A 60 14.36 -2.80 -0.30
N TRP A 61 13.88 -2.03 0.67
CA TRP A 61 12.46 -1.94 1.00
C TRP A 61 11.66 -1.31 -0.14
N ASN A 62 12.15 -0.25 -0.78
CA ASN A 62 11.44 0.40 -1.88
C ASN A 62 11.22 -0.55 -3.06
N TRP A 63 12.19 -1.40 -3.34
CA TRP A 63 12.04 -2.45 -4.34
C TRP A 63 11.02 -3.50 -3.89
N MET A 64 11.08 -3.99 -2.64
CA MET A 64 10.07 -4.90 -2.11
C MET A 64 8.65 -4.31 -2.21
N LYS A 65 8.47 -3.03 -1.86
CA LYS A 65 7.20 -2.29 -1.95
C LYS A 65 6.70 -2.23 -3.40
N ARG A 66 7.59 -2.02 -4.38
CA ARG A 66 7.23 -2.03 -5.80
C ARG A 66 6.73 -3.41 -6.27
N GLU A 67 7.42 -4.49 -5.88
CA GLU A 67 6.98 -5.85 -6.22
C GLU A 67 5.64 -6.20 -5.55
N LEU A 68 5.45 -5.79 -4.30
CA LEU A 68 4.18 -5.96 -3.59
C LEU A 68 3.04 -5.21 -4.28
N ARG A 69 3.27 -3.95 -4.67
CA ARG A 69 2.30 -3.16 -5.46
C ARG A 69 1.97 -3.86 -6.77
N SER A 70 2.98 -4.26 -7.54
CA SER A 70 2.76 -4.95 -8.81
C SER A 70 2.01 -6.27 -8.68
N ARG A 71 2.10 -6.95 -7.53
CA ARG A 71 1.46 -8.26 -7.31
C ARG A 71 0.04 -8.16 -6.75
N PHE A 72 -0.18 -7.24 -5.81
CA PHE A 72 -1.40 -7.21 -4.99
C PHE A 72 -2.28 -6.00 -5.26
N LEU A 73 -1.77 -4.99 -5.96
CA LEU A 73 -2.56 -3.85 -6.40
C LEU A 73 -3.07 -4.11 -7.82
N LEU A 74 -4.35 -3.87 -8.05
CA LEU A 74 -4.91 -3.96 -9.39
C LEU A 74 -4.37 -2.81 -10.26
N PRO A 75 -4.14 -3.03 -11.56
CA PRO A 75 -3.68 -1.98 -12.47
C PRO A 75 -4.62 -0.76 -12.49
N ASP A 76 -5.91 -0.97 -12.26
CA ASP A 76 -6.97 0.04 -12.29
C ASP A 76 -7.36 0.59 -10.91
N HIS A 77 -6.51 0.37 -9.89
CA HIS A 77 -6.80 0.80 -8.53
C HIS A 77 -7.06 2.31 -8.39
N GLU A 78 -6.41 3.15 -9.21
CA GLU A 78 -6.65 4.59 -9.23
C GLU A 78 -8.08 4.91 -9.71
N GLN A 79 -8.56 4.24 -10.77
CA GLN A 79 -9.95 4.41 -11.24
C GLN A 79 -10.95 3.90 -10.20
N ILE A 80 -10.62 2.82 -9.48
CA ILE A 80 -11.47 2.30 -8.40
C ILE A 80 -11.56 3.35 -7.26
N LEU A 81 -10.44 3.91 -6.82
CA LEU A 81 -10.40 4.94 -5.77
C LEU A 81 -11.13 6.21 -6.21
N PHE A 82 -10.98 6.60 -7.47
CA PHE A 82 -11.67 7.77 -8.02
C PHE A 82 -13.16 7.53 -8.10
N GLY A 83 -13.60 6.36 -8.55
CA GLY A 83 -15.01 5.98 -8.59
C GLY A 83 -15.64 5.94 -7.19
N LEU A 84 -14.92 5.48 -6.17
CA LEU A 84 -15.40 5.54 -4.78
C LEU A 84 -15.57 6.99 -4.31
N TYR A 85 -14.62 7.86 -4.63
CA TYR A 85 -14.69 9.29 -4.32
C TYR A 85 -15.86 9.98 -5.03
N GLU A 86 -16.02 9.78 -6.34
CA GLU A 86 -17.08 10.41 -7.14
C GLU A 86 -18.49 9.98 -6.68
N ASN A 87 -18.61 8.74 -6.20
CA ASN A 87 -19.85 8.21 -5.64
C ASN A 87 -20.03 8.52 -4.14
N CYS A 88 -19.11 9.25 -3.51
CA CYS A 88 -19.23 9.67 -2.12
C CYS A 88 -20.35 10.72 -1.98
N LYS A 89 -21.52 10.26 -1.54
CA LYS A 89 -22.71 11.09 -1.31
C LYS A 89 -23.18 10.94 0.13
N GLN A 90 -23.67 12.03 0.72
CA GLN A 90 -24.19 12.03 2.08
C GLN A 90 -25.37 11.05 2.23
N GLY A 91 -26.38 11.14 1.35
CA GLY A 91 -27.55 10.27 1.41
C GLY A 91 -28.25 10.33 2.77
N PHE A 92 -28.40 9.18 3.43
CA PHE A 92 -28.97 9.07 4.79
C PHE A 92 -27.92 9.12 5.91
N LYS A 93 -26.64 9.30 5.59
CA LYS A 93 -25.57 9.40 6.58
C LYS A 93 -25.66 10.74 7.32
N SER A 94 -25.21 10.76 8.56
CA SER A 94 -24.98 12.01 9.27
C SER A 94 -23.90 12.84 8.56
N VAL A 95 -23.88 14.15 8.84
CA VAL A 95 -22.86 15.05 8.30
C VAL A 95 -21.46 14.57 8.71
N GLU A 96 -21.29 14.14 9.96
CA GLU A 96 -20.01 13.65 10.49
C GLU A 96 -19.50 12.40 9.74
N GLU A 97 -20.37 11.41 9.54
CA GLU A 97 -20.03 10.18 8.81
C GLU A 97 -19.64 10.47 7.36
N TYR A 98 -20.41 11.33 6.68
CA TYR A 98 -20.11 11.75 5.32
C TYR A 98 -18.79 12.51 5.23
N THR A 99 -18.58 13.51 6.08
CA THR A 99 -17.35 14.32 6.08
C THR A 99 -16.12 13.45 6.35
N THR A 100 -16.20 12.49 7.26
CA THR A 100 -15.11 11.55 7.54
C THR A 100 -14.78 10.69 6.31
N GLU A 101 -15.79 10.14 5.65
CA GLU A 101 -15.60 9.33 4.45
C GLU A 101 -15.05 10.15 3.27
N PHE A 102 -15.55 11.37 3.10
CA PHE A 102 -15.10 12.30 2.08
C PHE A 102 -13.61 12.63 2.22
N HIS A 103 -13.15 13.03 3.40
CA HIS A 103 -11.73 13.32 3.65
C HIS A 103 -10.83 12.10 3.47
N ARG A 104 -11.29 10.92 3.89
CA ARG A 104 -10.59 9.64 3.71
C ARG A 104 -10.39 9.31 2.23
N LEU A 105 -11.43 9.46 1.40
CA LEU A 105 -11.38 9.18 -0.04
C LEU A 105 -10.60 10.24 -0.82
N SER A 106 -10.74 11.52 -0.46
CA SER A 106 -9.99 12.64 -1.05
C SER A 106 -8.48 12.47 -0.85
N SER A 107 -8.05 12.19 0.38
CA SER A 107 -6.62 11.99 0.72
C SER A 107 -6.01 10.82 -0.08
N ARG A 108 -6.78 9.76 -0.34
CA ARG A 108 -6.33 8.56 -1.06
C ARG A 108 -6.22 8.75 -2.57
N ASN A 109 -6.94 9.70 -3.15
CA ASN A 109 -6.83 10.04 -4.56
C ASN A 109 -5.70 11.05 -4.84
N ASN A 110 -4.89 11.44 -3.83
CA ASN A 110 -3.94 12.55 -3.92
C ASN A 110 -4.60 13.85 -4.45
N LEU A 111 -5.91 14.02 -4.23
CA LEU A 111 -6.63 15.24 -4.53
C LEU A 111 -6.36 16.22 -3.39
N SER A 112 -5.15 16.80 -3.35
CA SER A 112 -4.98 18.11 -2.73
C SER A 112 -5.88 19.08 -3.50
N GLU A 113 -6.70 19.87 -2.82
CA GLU A 113 -7.31 21.05 -3.45
C GLU A 113 -6.19 21.81 -4.17
N THR A 114 -6.14 21.75 -5.50
CA THR A 114 -5.41 22.75 -6.26
C THR A 114 -6.10 24.06 -5.92
N GLU A 115 -5.37 24.94 -5.24
CA GLU A 115 -5.80 26.31 -5.01
C GLU A 115 -6.39 26.87 -6.31
N PRO A 116 -7.57 27.50 -6.26
CA PRO A 116 -8.14 28.15 -7.44
C PRO A 116 -7.14 29.20 -7.95
N GLN A 117 -6.71 29.03 -9.21
CA GLN A 117 -5.96 30.04 -9.96
C GLN A 117 -6.80 31.31 -10.17
#